data_AF-A0A6C2C720-F1
#
_entry.id   AF-A0A6C2C720-F1
#
_cell.length_a   1.000
_cell.length_b   1.000
_cell.length_c   1.000
_cell.angle_alpha   90.00
_cell.angle_beta   90.00
_cell.angle_gamma   90.00
#
_symmetry.space_group_name_H-M   'P 1'
#
loop_
_entity.id
_entity.type
_entity.pdbx_description
1 polymer ?
#
loop_
_entity_poly.entity_id
_entity_poly.type
_entity_poly.pdbx_seq_one_letter_code
_entity_poly.pdbx_strand_id
1 'polypeptide(L)'
;MFEMLSDFSNLSSSEIANIIGGNGNKLAVNIKMLRIHKGMTQEELADELHISRVSVTLYEEGKRIPSLDIIMALSIFFDRTIDDIVKIECYSW
;
A
#
# COMPACT_ATOMS: atom_id res chain seq x y z
N MET A 1 3.77 16.87 10.45
CA MET A 1 2.96 16.45 9.28
C MET A 1 3.60 16.86 7.96
N PHE A 2 4.08 18.11 7.80
CA PHE A 2 4.87 18.51 6.61
C PHE A 2 6.36 18.12 6.65
N GLU A 3 6.91 17.76 7.82
CA GLU A 3 8.31 17.29 7.94
C GLU A 3 8.52 15.82 7.56
N MET A 4 7.46 15.03 7.42
CA MET A 4 7.59 13.61 7.06
C MET A 4 7.72 13.42 5.54
N LEU A 5 7.24 14.38 4.74
CA LEU A 5 7.22 14.30 3.28
C LEU A 5 8.53 14.81 2.65
N SER A 6 9.33 15.59 3.38
CA SER A 6 10.64 16.08 2.92
C SER A 6 11.72 15.00 2.85
N ASP A 7 11.57 13.92 3.60
CA ASP A 7 12.57 12.84 3.65
C ASP A 7 12.55 11.96 2.38
N PHE A 8 11.45 11.99 1.63
CA PHE A 8 11.26 11.13 0.45
C PHE A 8 11.81 11.74 -0.85
N SER A 9 12.07 13.05 -0.91
CA SER A 9 12.54 13.71 -2.13
C SER A 9 14.00 13.40 -2.48
N ASN A 10 14.73 12.69 -1.62
CA ASN A 10 16.17 12.43 -1.75
C ASN A 10 16.54 10.93 -1.84
N LEU A 11 15.56 10.04 -2.06
CA LEU A 11 15.85 8.61 -2.16
C LEU A 11 16.45 8.26 -3.53
N SER A 12 17.53 7.48 -3.50
CA SER A 12 18.16 6.97 -4.72
C SER A 12 17.28 5.94 -5.42
N SER A 13 17.45 5.78 -6.74
CA SER A 13 16.73 4.75 -7.51
C SER A 13 16.91 3.33 -6.95
N SER A 14 18.03 3.06 -6.28
CA SER A 14 18.29 1.79 -5.57
C SER A 14 17.54 1.65 -4.25
N GLU A 15 17.31 2.74 -3.50
CA GLU A 15 16.49 2.73 -2.28
C GLU A 15 15.00 2.65 -2.63
N ILE A 16 14.59 3.34 -3.69
CA ILE A 16 13.28 3.21 -4.30
C ILE A 16 13.06 1.75 -4.75
N ALA A 17 14.04 1.12 -5.41
CA ALA A 17 13.94 -0.29 -5.81
C ALA A 17 13.85 -1.27 -4.63
N ASN A 18 14.51 -0.98 -3.49
CA ASN A 18 14.41 -1.79 -2.27
C ASN A 18 13.07 -1.62 -1.53
N ILE A 19 12.42 -0.46 -1.65
CA ILE A 19 11.02 -0.26 -1.23
C ILE A 19 10.06 -1.05 -2.16
N ILE A 20 10.43 -1.24 -3.43
CA ILE A 20 9.57 -1.81 -4.49
C ILE A 20 9.86 -3.32 -4.75
N GLY A 21 10.73 -3.96 -3.97
CA GLY A 21 11.43 -5.20 -4.32
C GLY A 21 10.58 -6.47 -4.53
N GLY A 22 10.26 -6.81 -5.79
CA GLY A 22 10.27 -8.22 -6.24
C GLY A 22 9.14 -9.17 -5.80
N ASN A 23 8.21 -9.41 -6.72
CA ASN A 23 7.30 -10.56 -6.91
C ASN A 23 6.29 -11.03 -5.84
N GLY A 24 6.45 -10.71 -4.55
CA GLY A 24 5.33 -10.68 -3.56
C GLY A 24 5.01 -9.25 -3.12
N ASN A 25 5.95 -8.36 -3.39
CA ASN A 25 6.03 -7.00 -2.88
C ASN A 25 5.15 -6.02 -3.65
N LYS A 26 4.66 -6.38 -4.85
CA LYS A 26 3.87 -5.46 -5.68
C LYS A 26 2.53 -5.09 -5.02
N LEU A 27 1.77 -6.08 -4.54
CA LEU A 27 0.51 -5.85 -3.82
C LEU A 27 0.76 -5.12 -2.50
N ALA A 28 1.77 -5.54 -1.74
CA ALA A 28 2.14 -4.94 -0.46
C ALA A 28 2.48 -3.44 -0.60
N VAL A 29 3.35 -3.12 -1.56
CA VAL A 29 3.73 -1.75 -1.89
C VAL A 29 2.52 -0.96 -2.37
N ASN A 30 1.67 -1.54 -3.21
CA ASN A 30 0.52 -0.84 -3.74
C ASN A 30 -0.48 -0.47 -2.63
N ILE A 31 -0.81 -1.40 -1.73
CA ILE A 31 -1.65 -1.12 -0.55
C ILE A 31 -1.07 0.03 0.27
N LYS A 32 0.24 -0.04 0.56
CA LYS A 32 0.94 1.00 1.31
C LYS A 32 0.90 2.35 0.59
N MET A 33 1.10 2.36 -0.72
CA MET A 33 1.08 3.58 -1.53
C MET A 33 -0.32 4.18 -1.56
N LEU A 34 -1.37 3.39 -1.83
CA LEU A 34 -2.75 3.86 -1.81
C LEU A 34 -3.13 4.47 -0.46
N ARG A 35 -2.72 3.82 0.64
CA ARG A 35 -2.91 4.35 2.00
C ARG A 35 -2.21 5.69 2.21
N ILE A 36 -0.93 5.79 1.84
CA ILE A 36 -0.13 7.02 2.01
C ILE A 36 -0.69 8.16 1.14
N HIS A 37 -1.12 7.88 -0.10
CA HIS A 37 -1.72 8.88 -0.97
C HIS A 37 -3.03 9.43 -0.42
N LYS A 38 -3.79 8.64 0.34
CA LYS A 38 -4.96 9.11 1.10
C LYS A 38 -4.61 9.81 2.42
N GLY A 39 -3.33 9.87 2.80
CA GLY A 39 -2.89 10.52 4.04
C GLY A 39 -3.21 9.74 5.32
N MET A 40 -3.45 8.43 5.21
CA MET A 40 -3.90 7.59 6.33
C MET A 40 -2.74 6.86 7.03
N THR A 41 -2.92 6.61 8.32
CA THR A 41 -2.13 5.69 9.14
C THR A 41 -2.58 4.23 8.93
N GLN A 42 -1.75 3.27 9.34
CA GLN A 42 -2.11 1.84 9.28
C GLN A 42 -3.31 1.50 10.18
N GLU A 43 -3.49 2.23 11.29
CA GLU A 43 -4.65 2.06 12.18
C GLU A 43 -5.93 2.52 11.48
N GLU A 44 -5.92 3.71 10.87
CA GLU A 44 -7.10 4.24 10.16
C GLU A 44 -7.52 3.33 8.99
N LEU A 45 -6.56 2.77 8.24
CA LEU A 45 -6.92 1.79 7.19
C LEU A 45 -7.49 0.50 7.79
N ALA A 46 -6.99 0.07 8.94
CA ALA A 46 -7.49 -1.12 9.61
C ALA A 46 -8.92 -0.92 10.12
N ASP A 47 -9.21 0.27 10.66
CA ASP A 47 -10.54 0.66 11.13
C ASP A 47 -11.55 0.67 9.98
N GLU A 48 -11.20 1.27 8.83
CA GLU A 48 -12.05 1.31 7.63
C GLU A 48 -12.31 -0.07 7.03
N LEU A 49 -11.33 -0.97 7.09
CA LEU A 49 -11.48 -2.35 6.60
C LEU A 49 -12.02 -3.31 7.66
N HIS A 50 -12.28 -2.83 8.88
CA HIS A 50 -12.72 -3.62 10.03
C HIS A 50 -11.81 -4.84 10.31
N ILE A 51 -10.50 -4.63 10.26
CA ILE A 51 -9.46 -5.64 10.56
C ILE A 51 -8.49 -5.13 11.61
N SER A 52 -7.60 -6.00 12.11
CA SER A 52 -6.55 -5.56 13.02
C SER A 52 -5.48 -4.73 12.31
N ARG A 53 -4.91 -3.71 12.98
CA ARG A 53 -3.72 -3.00 12.49
C ARG A 53 -2.59 -3.95 12.09
N VAL A 54 -2.38 -5.02 12.85
CA VAL A 54 -1.37 -6.04 12.57
C VAL A 54 -1.60 -6.69 11.20
N SER A 55 -2.86 -6.91 10.80
CA SER A 55 -3.18 -7.41 9.46
C SER A 55 -2.67 -6.45 8.38
N VAL A 56 -2.97 -5.15 8.51
CA VAL A 56 -2.49 -4.12 7.58
C VAL A 56 -0.97 -4.07 7.53
N THR A 57 -0.29 -4.09 8.68
CA THR A 57 1.18 -4.14 8.74
C THR A 57 1.73 -5.35 7.98
N LEU A 58 1.19 -6.55 8.21
CA LEU A 58 1.64 -7.77 7.54
C LEU A 58 1.36 -7.74 6.03
N TYR A 59 0.28 -7.09 5.59
CA TYR A 59 -0.02 -6.90 4.17
C TYR A 59 1.00 -5.96 3.51
N GLU A 60 1.29 -4.82 4.13
CA GLU A 60 2.22 -3.82 3.59
C GLU A 60 3.69 -4.24 3.63
N GLU A 61 4.03 -5.17 4.53
CA GLU A 61 5.36 -5.79 4.57
C GLU A 61 5.48 -7.00 3.63
N GLY A 62 4.39 -7.38 2.96
CA GLY A 62 4.35 -8.57 2.10
C GLY A 62 4.49 -9.91 2.86
N LYS A 63 4.41 -9.88 4.20
CA LYS A 63 4.48 -11.07 5.06
C LYS A 63 3.18 -11.89 5.03
N ARG A 64 2.07 -11.26 4.64
CA ARG A 64 0.77 -11.92 4.49
C ARG A 64 0.08 -11.41 3.23
N ILE A 65 -0.56 -12.32 2.51
CA ILE A 65 -1.42 -11.97 1.38
C ILE A 65 -2.84 -11.73 1.93
N PRO A 66 -3.51 -10.61 1.62
CA PRO A 66 -4.92 -10.41 1.97
C PRO A 66 -5.81 -11.46 1.31
N SER A 67 -6.92 -11.84 1.96
CA SER A 67 -7.92 -12.70 1.33
C SER A 67 -8.63 -11.95 0.20
N LEU A 68 -9.34 -12.68 -0.67
CA LEU A 68 -10.12 -12.07 -1.74
C LEU A 68 -11.13 -11.04 -1.20
N ASP A 69 -11.76 -11.32 -0.06
CA ASP A 69 -12.69 -10.39 0.60
C ASP A 69 -12.03 -9.06 0.98
N ILE A 70 -10.80 -9.11 1.49
CA ILE A 70 -10.03 -7.90 1.81
C ILE A 70 -9.60 -7.17 0.54
N ILE A 71 -9.22 -7.89 -0.52
CA ILE A 71 -8.89 -7.28 -1.82
C ILE A 71 -10.12 -6.56 -2.40
N MET A 72 -11.31 -7.15 -2.29
CA MET A 72 -12.57 -6.50 -2.70
C MET A 72 -12.88 -5.27 -1.83
N ALA A 73 -12.70 -5.36 -0.52
CA ALA A 73 -12.88 -4.22 0.38
C ALA A 73 -11.92 -3.07 0.06
N LEU A 74 -10.64 -3.38 -0.21
CA LEU A 74 -9.64 -2.40 -0.66
C LEU A 74 -10.05 -1.74 -1.98
N SER A 75 -10.54 -2.53 -2.94
CA SER A 75 -11.02 -2.04 -4.25
C SER A 75 -12.17 -1.04 -4.08
N ILE A 76 -13.17 -1.37 -3.25
CA ILE A 76 -14.29 -0.48 -2.95
C ILE A 76 -13.81 0.77 -2.20
N PHE A 77 -12.98 0.60 -1.17
CA PHE A 77 -12.51 1.70 -0.33
C PHE A 77 -11.67 2.72 -1.11
N PHE A 78 -10.78 2.24 -1.98
CA PHE A 78 -9.90 3.12 -2.78
C PHE A 78 -10.53 3.59 -4.10
N ASP A 79 -11.75 3.15 -4.42
CA ASP A 79 -12.43 3.38 -5.70
C ASP A 79 -11.56 2.96 -6.90
N ARG A 80 -11.16 1.68 -6.86
CA ARG A 80 -10.21 1.07 -7.81
C ARG A 80 -10.70 -0.31 -8.22
N THR A 81 -10.28 -0.78 -9.40
CA THR A 81 -10.56 -2.17 -9.79
C THR A 81 -9.72 -3.15 -8.97
N ILE A 82 -10.11 -4.42 -8.94
CA ILE A 82 -9.29 -5.46 -8.29
C ILE A 82 -7.91 -5.53 -8.96
N ASP A 83 -7.85 -5.40 -10.29
CA ASP A 83 -6.61 -5.33 -11.05
C ASP A 83 -5.70 -4.19 -10.57
N ASP A 84 -6.26 -2.99 -10.35
CA ASP A 84 -5.52 -1.83 -9.83
C ASP A 84 -5.00 -2.06 -8.41
N ILE A 85 -5.63 -2.93 -7.60
CA ILE A 85 -5.15 -3.29 -6.27
C ILE A 85 -3.99 -4.29 -6.37
N VAL A 86 -4.10 -5.30 -7.22
CA VAL A 86 -3.12 -6.41 -7.30
C VAL A 86 -1.95 -6.14 -8.24
N LYS A 87 -2.10 -5.25 -9.22
CA LYS A 87 -1.05 -4.84 -10.15
C LYS A 87 -0.49 -3.47 -9.74
N ILE A 88 0.83 -3.34 -9.79
CA ILE A 88 1.45 -2.02 -9.89
C ILE A 88 1.47 -1.67 -11.37
N GLU A 89 0.55 -0.82 -11.80
CA GLU A 89 0.70 -0.09 -13.05
C GLU A 89 1.27 1.29 -12.72
N CYS A 90 2.56 1.48 -13.01
CA CYS A 90 3.16 2.80 -13.01
C CYS A 90 2.51 3.61 -14.14
N TYR A 91 1.46 4.36 -13.86
CA TYR A 91 1.05 5.45 -14.74
C TYR A 91 2.08 6.56 -14.61
N SER A 92 3.07 6.57 -15.51
CA SER A 92 3.88 7.75 -15.78
C SER A 92 2.95 8.87 -16.24
N TRP A 93 2.81 9.90 -15.42
CA TRP A 93 2.40 11.23 -15.84
C TRP A 93 3.65 12.09 -16.02
#